data_AF-A0A957HAV5-F1
#
_entry.id   AF-A0A957HAV5-F1
#
_cell.length_a   1.000
_cell.length_b   1.000
_cell.length_c   1.000
_cell.angle_alpha   90.00
_cell.angle_beta   90.00
_cell.angle_gamma   90.00
#
_symmetry.space_group_name_H-M   'P 1'
#
loop_
_entity.id
_entity.type
_entity.pdbx_description
1 polymer ?
#
loop_
_entity_poly.entity_id
_entity_poly.type
_entity_poly.pdbx_seq_one_letter_code
_entity_poly.pdbx_strand_id
1 'polypeptide(L)'
;MNPISITRQEWRRVFVFALILVGLTMLPYIAGWLAQNEARTFSGAVIGTEDFYSYIGKMRLGARGSWDFYLFYTPEPSDAVALVFLPYILPGQIVGRFIAPDSPALTPALVATYHIMRVLFDLLLIGVLYRFIAEFLNSSTQRMTALILATLGGGFGWLLTFVNKDWLGSLPPEIFIPEGFSFVLLLSLPHLALARAALLGGLLLLFRAVEPNQPRWITYALGASLCWWLVGLVVPFYLAVLYCILGAWGLALWLRRRAFPWTFALRGGLAAGLTLP
;
A
#
# COMPACT_ATOMS: atom_id res chain seq x y z
N MET A 1 -23.83 -15.13 -3.54
CA MET A 1 -24.15 -14.31 -2.36
C MET A 1 -24.88 -13.07 -2.87
N ASN A 2 -25.96 -12.64 -2.23
CA ASN A 2 -26.58 -11.37 -2.62
C ASN A 2 -25.54 -10.25 -2.47
N PRO A 3 -25.46 -9.29 -3.41
CA PRO A 3 -24.50 -8.21 -3.30
C PRO A 3 -24.77 -7.45 -2.01
N ILE A 4 -23.82 -7.50 -1.09
CA ILE A 4 -23.86 -6.74 0.14
C ILE A 4 -23.90 -5.26 -0.24
N SER A 5 -25.00 -4.58 0.10
CA SER A 5 -25.13 -3.15 -0.12
C SER A 5 -24.53 -2.40 1.07
N ILE A 6 -23.57 -1.51 0.77
CA ILE A 6 -23.00 -0.57 1.75
C ILE A 6 -23.74 0.74 1.56
N THR A 7 -24.39 1.23 2.61
CA THR A 7 -25.21 2.45 2.50
C THR A 7 -24.33 3.69 2.34
N ARG A 8 -24.89 4.78 1.80
CA ARG A 8 -24.17 6.08 1.74
C ARG A 8 -23.78 6.59 3.13
N GLN A 9 -24.62 6.36 4.13
CA GLN A 9 -24.35 6.76 5.52
C GLN A 9 -23.17 5.97 6.10
N GLU A 10 -23.08 4.67 5.78
CA GLU A 10 -21.97 3.80 6.17
C GLU A 10 -20.66 4.25 5.52
N TRP A 11 -20.66 4.53 4.21
CA TRP A 11 -19.49 5.11 3.53
C TRP A 11 -19.06 6.46 4.11
N ARG A 12 -20.03 7.31 4.49
CA ARG A 12 -19.72 8.58 5.18
C ARG A 12 -19.00 8.34 6.51
N ARG A 13 -19.41 7.33 7.28
CA ARG A 13 -18.73 6.97 8.55
C ARG A 13 -17.31 6.49 8.31
N VAL A 14 -17.11 5.64 7.29
CA VAL A 14 -15.78 5.14 6.89
C VAL A 14 -14.88 6.30 6.44
N PHE A 15 -15.41 7.23 5.64
CA PHE A 15 -14.67 8.39 5.18
C PHE A 15 -14.26 9.31 6.34
N VAL A 16 -15.18 9.61 7.26
CA VAL A 16 -14.86 10.40 8.46
C VAL A 16 -13.80 9.70 9.31
N PHE A 17 -13.92 8.38 9.52
CA PHE A 17 -12.91 7.60 10.23
C PHE A 17 -11.55 7.65 9.53
N ALA A 18 -11.52 7.48 8.21
CA ALA A 18 -10.29 7.56 7.42
C ALA A 18 -9.62 8.94 7.55
N LEU A 19 -10.40 10.02 7.47
CA LEU A 19 -9.90 11.38 7.65
C LEU A 19 -9.33 11.60 9.06
N ILE A 20 -10.02 11.13 10.10
CA ILE A 20 -9.54 11.23 11.47
C ILE A 20 -8.23 10.46 11.62
N LEU A 21 -8.20 9.20 11.18
CA LEU A 21 -7.02 8.34 11.30
C LEU A 21 -5.82 8.92 10.56
N VAL A 22 -5.98 9.30 9.29
CA VAL A 22 -4.90 9.92 8.50
C VAL A 22 -4.50 11.28 9.09
N GLY A 23 -5.45 12.05 9.62
CA GLY A 23 -5.15 13.27 10.36
C GLY A 23 -4.28 13.02 11.59
N LEU A 24 -4.57 11.95 12.36
CA LEU A 24 -3.76 11.53 13.50
C LEU A 24 -2.34 11.12 13.07
N THR A 25 -2.19 10.42 11.94
CA THR A 25 -0.85 10.06 11.41
C THR A 25 -0.07 11.25 10.84
N MET A 26 -0.67 12.44 10.69
CA MET A 26 0.04 13.68 10.37
C MET A 26 0.60 14.40 11.60
N LEU A 27 0.04 14.17 12.80
CA LEU A 27 0.43 14.89 14.01
C LEU A 27 1.94 14.89 14.30
N PRO A 28 2.67 13.75 14.25
CA PRO A 28 4.10 13.77 14.53
C PRO A 28 4.91 14.51 13.46
N TYR A 29 4.41 14.56 12.22
CA TYR A 29 5.04 15.32 11.13
C TYR A 29 4.82 16.82 11.29
N ILE A 30 3.62 17.23 11.69
CA ILE A 30 3.31 18.63 12.01
C ILE A 30 4.15 19.08 13.21
N ALA A 31 4.24 18.26 14.26
CA ALA A 31 5.09 18.53 15.41
C ALA A 31 6.56 18.69 15.01
N GLY A 32 7.09 17.79 14.16
CA GLY A 32 8.43 17.91 13.61
C GLY A 32 8.65 19.20 12.82
N TRP A 33 7.68 19.57 11.98
CA TRP A 33 7.72 20.81 11.20
C TRP A 33 7.70 22.07 12.08
N LEU A 34 6.87 22.09 13.13
CA LEU A 34 6.76 23.22 14.06
C LEU A 34 7.97 23.34 15.01
N ALA A 35 8.70 22.25 15.25
CA ALA A 35 9.87 22.22 16.12
C ALA A 35 11.17 22.70 15.44
N GLN A 36 11.11 23.12 14.17
CA GLN A 36 12.26 23.64 13.43
C GLN A 36 12.74 24.98 13.99
N ASN A 37 14.05 25.23 13.90
CA ASN A 37 14.66 26.50 14.26
C ASN A 37 15.92 26.75 13.42
N GLU A 38 16.64 27.85 13.66
CA GLU A 38 17.83 28.23 12.91
C GLU A 38 18.94 27.16 12.90
N ALA A 39 18.98 26.28 13.92
CA ALA A 39 19.99 25.24 14.07
C ALA A 39 19.52 23.84 13.61
N ARG A 40 18.21 23.61 13.43
CA ARG A 40 17.64 22.29 13.15
C ARG A 40 16.50 22.36 12.15
N THR A 41 16.65 21.62 11.05
CA THR A 41 15.62 21.44 10.02
C THR A 41 15.02 20.06 10.12
N PHE A 42 13.70 19.96 10.00
CA PHE A 42 13.01 18.68 10.01
C PHE A 42 13.16 18.00 8.65
N SER A 43 13.65 16.76 8.66
CA SER A 43 13.96 16.02 7.44
C SER A 43 12.73 15.55 6.66
N GLY A 44 11.55 15.53 7.31
CA GLY A 44 10.31 15.04 6.72
C GLY A 44 9.95 13.60 7.12
N ALA A 45 10.79 12.90 7.89
CA ALA A 45 10.55 11.55 8.38
C ALA A 45 10.48 11.50 9.91
N VAL A 46 9.53 10.72 10.44
CA VAL A 46 9.37 10.44 11.87
C VAL A 46 9.90 9.05 12.22
N ILE A 47 9.75 8.09 11.31
CA ILE A 47 10.26 6.71 11.39
C ILE A 47 10.78 6.29 10.02
N GLY A 48 11.60 5.22 9.97
CA GLY A 48 12.12 4.67 8.72
C GLY A 48 12.91 5.70 7.91
N THR A 49 13.77 6.46 8.58
CA THR A 49 14.52 7.58 8.01
C THR A 49 15.39 7.18 6.82
N GLU A 50 15.99 6.00 6.89
CA GLU A 50 16.87 5.40 5.89
C GLU A 50 16.11 5.15 4.59
N ASP A 51 14.95 4.49 4.69
CA ASP A 51 14.08 4.21 3.56
C ASP A 51 13.49 5.49 2.97
N PHE A 52 13.07 6.42 3.84
CA PHE A 52 12.55 7.71 3.42
C PHE A 52 13.55 8.46 2.54
N TYR A 53 14.81 8.57 2.95
CA TYR A 53 15.83 9.21 2.13
C TYR A 53 16.08 8.49 0.81
N SER A 54 16.01 7.16 0.81
CA SER A 54 16.07 6.36 -0.42
C SER A 54 14.92 6.72 -1.39
N TYR A 55 13.70 6.88 -0.89
CA TYR A 55 12.54 7.27 -1.71
C TYR A 55 12.63 8.70 -2.21
N ILE A 56 13.02 9.66 -1.36
CA ILE A 56 13.25 11.05 -1.79
C ILE A 56 14.36 11.12 -2.84
N GLY A 57 15.42 10.31 -2.71
CA GLY A 57 16.47 10.18 -3.72
C GLY A 57 15.93 9.70 -5.08
N LYS A 58 15.05 8.69 -5.08
CA LYS A 58 14.36 8.20 -6.30
C LYS A 58 13.44 9.26 -6.91
N MET A 59 12.71 10.03 -6.09
CA MET A 59 11.93 11.16 -6.58
C MET A 59 12.83 12.26 -7.17
N ARG A 60 14.02 12.48 -6.60
CA ARG A 60 14.99 13.44 -7.12
C ARG A 60 15.59 13.01 -8.46
N LEU A 61 15.75 11.70 -8.72
CA LEU A 61 16.06 11.20 -10.06
C LEU A 61 14.99 11.60 -11.06
N GLY A 62 13.72 11.35 -10.72
CA GLY A 62 12.59 11.76 -11.56
C GLY A 62 12.56 13.27 -11.82
N ALA A 63 12.83 14.09 -10.80
CA ALA A 63 12.86 15.55 -10.95
C ALA A 63 13.98 16.06 -11.86
N ARG A 64 15.03 15.26 -12.08
CA ARG A 64 16.10 15.53 -13.06
C ARG A 64 15.78 15.04 -14.47
N GLY A 65 14.60 14.47 -14.70
CA GLY A 65 14.20 13.91 -15.98
C GLY A 65 14.65 12.46 -16.20
N SER A 66 15.32 11.82 -15.23
CA SER A 66 15.72 10.41 -15.32
C SER A 66 14.52 9.48 -15.15
N TRP A 67 14.34 8.56 -16.09
CA TRP A 67 13.33 7.49 -16.02
C TRP A 67 13.92 6.16 -15.53
N ASP A 68 15.21 5.96 -15.79
CA ASP A 68 15.93 4.76 -15.41
C ASP A 68 16.47 4.91 -13.98
N PHE A 69 16.28 3.87 -13.19
CA PHE A 69 16.86 3.80 -11.86
C PHE A 69 18.28 3.23 -11.94
N TYR A 70 19.22 3.87 -11.26
CA TYR A 70 20.56 3.34 -11.01
C TYR A 70 20.88 3.44 -9.52
N LEU A 71 21.84 2.64 -9.05
CA LEU A 71 22.22 2.61 -7.64
C LEU A 71 23.13 3.81 -7.32
N PHE A 72 22.57 4.84 -6.67
CA PHE A 72 23.28 6.10 -6.35
C PHE A 72 23.85 6.17 -4.94
N TYR A 73 23.79 5.07 -4.17
CA TYR A 73 24.39 4.95 -2.83
C TYR A 73 25.66 4.09 -2.80
N THR A 74 26.19 3.74 -3.98
CA THR A 74 27.44 3.00 -4.12
C THR A 74 28.34 3.67 -5.17
N PRO A 75 29.67 3.62 -5.01
CA PRO A 75 30.62 3.96 -6.06
C PRO A 75 30.74 2.88 -7.16
N GLU A 76 30.25 1.67 -6.93
CA GLU A 76 30.27 0.61 -7.93
C GLU A 76 29.35 0.95 -9.12
N PRO A 77 29.85 0.85 -10.37
CA PRO A 77 29.01 1.03 -11.54
C PRO A 77 27.82 0.05 -11.53
N SER A 78 26.63 0.56 -11.77
CA SER A 78 25.42 -0.26 -11.94
C SER A 78 24.71 0.13 -13.21
N ASP A 79 24.20 -0.87 -13.92
CA ASP A 79 23.38 -0.66 -15.10
C ASP A 79 22.07 0.04 -14.69
N ALA A 80 21.70 1.08 -15.43
CA ALA A 80 20.44 1.76 -15.22
C ALA A 80 19.30 0.88 -15.76
N VAL A 81 18.25 0.71 -14.96
CA VAL A 81 17.10 -0.13 -15.29
C VAL A 81 15.84 0.72 -15.40
N ALA A 82 15.19 0.65 -16.55
CA ALA A 82 13.91 1.31 -16.80
C ALA A 82 12.79 0.69 -15.95
N LEU A 83 11.77 1.49 -15.64
CA LEU A 83 10.52 1.07 -14.98
C LEU A 83 10.65 0.56 -13.53
N VAL A 84 11.85 0.61 -12.93
CA VAL A 84 12.07 0.27 -11.51
C VAL A 84 11.85 1.51 -10.64
N PHE A 85 11.16 1.36 -9.51
CA PHE A 85 10.78 2.46 -8.61
C PHE A 85 9.92 3.58 -9.26
N LEU A 86 9.18 3.26 -10.33
CA LEU A 86 8.23 4.18 -10.96
C LEU A 86 7.30 4.91 -9.99
N PRO A 87 6.76 4.29 -8.91
CA PRO A 87 5.89 4.98 -7.97
C PRO A 87 6.52 6.22 -7.32
N TYR A 88 7.86 6.33 -7.31
CA TYR A 88 8.59 7.49 -6.81
C TYR A 88 9.20 8.33 -7.93
N ILE A 89 9.68 7.71 -9.02
CA ILE A 89 10.23 8.45 -10.16
C ILE A 89 9.14 9.31 -10.82
N LEU A 90 7.93 8.78 -11.01
CA LEU A 90 6.81 9.49 -11.64
C LEU A 90 6.41 10.79 -10.91
N PRO A 91 6.14 10.79 -9.59
CA PRO A 91 5.93 12.03 -8.84
C PRO A 91 7.11 12.99 -8.92
N GLY A 92 8.34 12.47 -8.91
CA GLY A 92 9.55 13.26 -9.14
C GLY A 92 9.54 14.01 -10.47
N GLN A 93 9.22 13.31 -11.56
CA GLN A 93 9.08 13.88 -12.92
C GLN A 93 8.04 15.00 -12.95
N ILE A 94 6.92 14.84 -12.24
CA ILE A 94 5.88 15.87 -12.12
C ILE A 94 6.43 17.10 -11.40
N VAL A 95 7.10 16.92 -10.26
CA VAL A 95 7.69 18.04 -9.50
C VAL A 95 8.76 18.78 -10.32
N GLY A 96 9.61 18.04 -11.04
CA GLY A 96 10.68 18.60 -11.88
C GLY A 96 10.19 19.49 -13.03
N ARG A 97 8.90 19.39 -13.43
CA ARG A 97 8.31 20.31 -14.41
C ARG A 97 8.06 21.72 -13.86
N PHE A 98 7.95 21.85 -12.55
CA PHE A 98 7.61 23.11 -11.88
C PHE A 98 8.78 23.68 -11.08
N ILE A 99 9.72 22.83 -10.66
CA ILE A 99 10.83 23.22 -9.80
C ILE A 99 12.13 22.69 -10.39
N ALA A 100 13.06 23.61 -10.66
CA ALA A 100 14.36 23.28 -11.23
C ALA A 100 15.19 22.37 -10.30
N PRO A 101 16.00 21.44 -10.84
CA PRO A 101 16.76 20.48 -10.03
C PRO A 101 17.75 21.08 -9.01
N ASP A 102 18.25 22.27 -9.29
CA ASP A 102 19.18 23.07 -8.49
C ASP A 102 18.48 24.01 -7.49
N SER A 103 17.16 24.14 -7.58
CA SER A 103 16.39 25.01 -6.70
C SER A 103 16.42 24.50 -5.25
N PRO A 104 16.63 25.40 -4.24
CA PRO A 104 16.53 25.03 -2.83
C PRO A 104 15.11 24.57 -2.44
N ALA A 105 14.09 24.93 -3.23
CA ALA A 105 12.71 24.52 -3.01
C ALA A 105 12.42 23.06 -3.40
N LEU A 106 13.34 22.38 -4.12
CA LEU A 106 13.10 21.04 -4.62
C LEU A 106 12.87 20.02 -3.50
N THR A 107 13.78 19.95 -2.53
CA THR A 107 13.68 18.96 -1.45
C THR A 107 12.39 19.13 -0.64
N PRO A 108 12.02 20.34 -0.16
CA PRO A 108 10.72 20.56 0.47
C PRO A 108 9.53 20.13 -0.39
N ALA A 109 9.55 20.40 -1.69
CA ALA A 109 8.47 20.00 -2.60
C ALA A 109 8.36 18.48 -2.80
N LEU A 110 9.49 17.78 -2.85
CA LEU A 110 9.51 16.31 -2.91
C LEU A 110 8.96 15.70 -1.61
N VAL A 111 9.37 16.23 -0.44
CA VAL A 111 8.85 15.82 0.87
C VAL A 111 7.34 16.06 0.98
N ALA A 112 6.86 17.22 0.53
CA ALA A 112 5.44 17.52 0.51
C ALA A 112 4.67 16.55 -0.42
N THR A 113 5.23 16.27 -1.60
CA THR A 113 4.63 15.33 -2.57
C THR A 113 4.59 13.91 -2.00
N TYR A 114 5.63 13.47 -1.29
CA TYR A 114 5.64 12.20 -0.57
C TYR A 114 4.48 12.10 0.44
N HIS A 115 4.27 13.14 1.25
CA HIS A 115 3.18 13.15 2.24
C HIS A 115 1.80 13.27 1.61
N ILE A 116 1.67 13.98 0.48
CA ILE A 116 0.44 13.98 -0.33
C ILE A 116 0.15 12.57 -0.83
N MET A 117 1.14 11.87 -1.39
CA MET A 117 0.99 10.47 -1.80
C MET A 117 0.57 9.59 -0.63
N ARG A 118 1.18 9.77 0.55
CA ARG A 118 0.82 9.03 1.76
C ARG A 118 -0.64 9.23 2.11
N VAL A 119 -1.08 10.49 2.28
CA VAL A 119 -2.49 10.81 2.57
C VAL A 119 -3.43 10.16 1.55
N LEU A 120 -3.17 10.32 0.26
CA LEU A 120 -4.06 9.81 -0.79
C LEU A 120 -4.12 8.28 -0.81
N PHE A 121 -2.99 7.61 -0.69
CA PHE A 121 -2.93 6.15 -0.74
C PHE A 121 -3.39 5.49 0.56
N ASP A 122 -3.23 6.16 1.70
CA ASP A 122 -3.80 5.72 2.97
C ASP A 122 -5.33 5.77 2.94
N LEU A 123 -5.91 6.87 2.45
CA LEU A 123 -7.36 7.00 2.27
C LEU A 123 -7.89 5.94 1.29
N LEU A 124 -7.18 5.71 0.18
CA LEU A 124 -7.50 4.66 -0.77
C LEU A 124 -7.46 3.28 -0.11
N LEU A 125 -6.39 2.96 0.63
CA LEU A 125 -6.25 1.69 1.33
C LEU A 125 -7.38 1.47 2.33
N ILE A 126 -7.70 2.45 3.18
CA ILE A 126 -8.78 2.33 4.17
C ILE A 126 -10.12 2.07 3.47
N GLY A 127 -10.41 2.76 2.37
CA GLY A 127 -11.62 2.56 1.58
C GLY A 127 -11.71 1.16 0.96
N VAL A 128 -10.63 0.70 0.31
CA VAL A 128 -10.56 -0.63 -0.30
C VAL A 128 -10.62 -1.74 0.76
N LEU A 129 -9.92 -1.54 1.88
CA LEU A 129 -9.93 -2.47 3.02
C LEU A 129 -11.33 -2.62 3.60
N TYR A 130 -12.06 -1.52 3.80
CA TYR A 130 -13.46 -1.59 4.23
C TYR A 130 -14.34 -2.38 3.25
N ARG A 131 -14.17 -2.11 1.95
CA ARG A 131 -14.90 -2.82 0.90
C ARG A 131 -14.59 -4.31 0.88
N PHE A 132 -13.33 -4.68 1.13
CA PHE A 132 -12.88 -6.07 1.25
C PHE A 132 -13.47 -6.75 2.47
N ILE A 133 -13.42 -6.12 3.65
CA ILE A 133 -14.07 -6.60 4.88
C ILE A 133 -15.57 -6.83 4.67
N ALA A 134 -16.23 -5.94 3.94
CA ALA A 134 -17.65 -6.02 3.66
C ALA A 134 -18.05 -7.24 2.81
N GLU A 135 -17.12 -7.92 2.12
CA GLU A 135 -17.41 -9.19 1.43
C GLU A 135 -17.65 -10.35 2.40
N PHE A 136 -17.12 -10.26 3.62
CA PHE A 136 -17.14 -11.36 4.60
C PHE A 136 -18.11 -11.11 5.76
N LEU A 137 -18.37 -9.84 6.10
CA LEU A 137 -19.18 -9.47 7.26
C LEU A 137 -20.49 -8.81 6.83
N ASN A 138 -21.61 -9.24 7.40
CA ASN A 138 -22.94 -8.71 7.06
C ASN A 138 -23.33 -7.47 7.89
N SER A 139 -22.87 -7.39 9.14
CA SER A 139 -23.22 -6.27 10.03
C SER A 139 -22.30 -5.07 9.82
N SER A 140 -22.88 -3.88 9.64
CA SER A 140 -22.12 -2.62 9.54
C SER A 140 -21.24 -2.38 10.77
N THR A 141 -21.73 -2.73 11.97
CA THR A 141 -20.94 -2.61 13.21
C THR A 141 -19.72 -3.54 13.17
N GLN A 142 -19.90 -4.80 12.75
CA GLN A 142 -18.79 -5.75 12.66
C GLN A 142 -17.76 -5.31 11.61
N ARG A 143 -18.20 -4.78 10.46
CA ARG A 143 -17.29 -4.22 9.44
C ARG A 143 -16.47 -3.06 9.99
N MET A 144 -17.11 -2.15 10.71
CA MET A 144 -16.42 -1.00 11.31
C MET A 144 -15.42 -1.47 12.38
N THR A 145 -15.80 -2.38 13.26
CA THR A 145 -14.89 -2.96 14.26
C THR A 145 -13.71 -3.65 13.57
N ALA A 146 -13.95 -4.45 12.53
CA ALA A 146 -12.89 -5.09 11.77
C ALA A 146 -11.97 -4.08 11.07
N LEU A 147 -12.51 -2.97 10.55
CA LEU A 147 -11.71 -1.90 9.96
C LEU A 147 -10.80 -1.23 11.00
N ILE A 148 -11.37 -0.90 12.17
CA ILE A 148 -10.62 -0.32 13.29
C ILE A 148 -9.49 -1.27 13.70
N LEU A 149 -9.78 -2.56 13.90
CA LEU A 149 -8.77 -3.56 14.25
C LEU A 149 -7.74 -3.77 13.13
N ALA A 150 -8.14 -3.74 11.87
CA ALA A 150 -7.21 -3.95 10.75
C ALA A 150 -6.29 -2.74 10.49
N THR A 151 -6.68 -1.54 10.94
CA THR A 151 -5.92 -0.30 10.74
C THR A 151 -5.10 0.09 11.97
N LEU A 152 -5.66 -0.07 13.18
CA LEU A 152 -5.02 0.27 14.46
C LEU A 152 -4.47 -0.95 15.21
N GLY A 153 -4.81 -2.17 14.78
CA GLY A 153 -4.33 -3.39 15.42
C GLY A 153 -2.83 -3.56 15.25
N GLY A 154 -2.13 -3.58 16.38
CA GLY A 154 -0.68 -3.70 16.47
C GLY A 154 -0.21 -4.81 17.41
N GLY A 155 -1.11 -5.60 18.02
CA GLY A 155 -0.73 -6.44 19.15
C GLY A 155 -0.51 -5.65 20.44
N PHE A 156 0.22 -6.22 21.39
CA PHE A 156 0.42 -5.68 22.75
C PHE A 156 1.91 -5.43 23.10
N GLY A 157 2.83 -5.52 22.15
CA GLY A 157 4.26 -5.34 22.37
C GLY A 157 4.63 -3.89 22.72
N TRP A 158 3.76 -2.90 22.46
CA TRP A 158 3.91 -1.56 23.05
C TRP A 158 3.95 -1.61 24.59
N LEU A 159 3.34 -2.61 25.25
CA LEU A 159 3.45 -2.78 26.70
C LEU A 159 4.88 -3.06 27.15
N LEU A 160 5.71 -3.66 26.28
CA LEU A 160 7.11 -3.94 26.57
C LEU A 160 7.95 -2.66 26.67
N THR A 161 7.49 -1.57 26.04
CA THR A 161 8.12 -0.26 26.17
C THR A 161 8.03 0.31 27.59
N PHE A 162 6.96 -0.01 28.36
CA PHE A 162 6.86 0.45 29.76
C PHE A 162 7.77 -0.29 30.72
N VAL A 163 8.13 -1.53 30.39
CA VAL A 163 9.00 -2.35 31.24
C VAL A 163 10.46 -2.27 30.80
N ASN A 164 10.80 -1.41 29.82
CA ASN A 164 12.13 -1.24 29.23
C ASN A 164 12.80 -2.59 28.91
N LYS A 165 12.01 -3.54 28.37
CA LYS A 165 12.52 -4.85 27.97
C LYS A 165 12.33 -5.03 26.47
N ASP A 166 13.41 -5.47 25.83
CA ASP A 166 13.33 -5.97 24.46
C ASP A 166 12.68 -7.35 24.43
N TRP A 167 11.92 -7.63 23.38
CA TRP A 167 11.42 -8.97 23.10
C TRP A 167 12.48 -9.74 22.33
N LEU A 168 13.07 -10.78 22.93
CA LEU A 168 14.13 -11.59 22.31
C LEU A 168 15.33 -10.76 21.81
N GLY A 169 15.61 -9.61 22.45
CA GLY A 169 16.69 -8.70 22.03
C GLY A 169 16.34 -7.81 20.83
N SER A 170 15.06 -7.67 20.51
CA SER A 170 14.57 -6.79 19.44
C SER A 170 13.37 -5.94 19.91
N LEU A 171 13.15 -4.83 19.20
CA LEU A 171 11.90 -4.08 19.32
C LEU A 171 10.72 -4.98 18.96
N PRO A 172 9.52 -4.71 19.49
CA PRO A 172 8.30 -5.39 19.03
C PRO A 172 8.09 -5.25 17.51
N PRO A 173 7.79 -6.34 16.78
CA PRO A 173 7.55 -6.33 15.34
C PRO A 173 6.58 -5.26 14.85
N GLU A 174 5.56 -4.94 15.64
CA GLU A 174 4.55 -3.93 15.34
C GLU A 174 5.04 -2.49 15.30
N ILE A 175 6.28 -2.24 15.71
CA ILE A 175 6.89 -0.91 15.67
C ILE A 175 7.68 -0.71 14.37
N PHE A 176 8.20 -1.78 13.75
CA PHE A 176 9.15 -1.66 12.65
C PHE A 176 8.85 -2.54 11.41
N ILE A 177 7.83 -3.41 11.45
CA ILE A 177 7.43 -4.26 10.31
C ILE A 177 6.12 -3.73 9.67
N PRO A 178 6.19 -2.76 8.75
CA PRO A 178 4.99 -2.15 8.15
C PRO A 178 4.17 -3.10 7.27
N GLU A 179 4.78 -4.17 6.76
CA GLU A 179 4.09 -5.22 6.00
C GLU A 179 3.11 -6.01 6.86
N GLY A 180 3.41 -6.19 8.15
CA GLY A 180 2.57 -6.90 9.10
C GLY A 180 1.52 -6.01 9.78
N PHE A 181 1.83 -4.72 9.97
CA PHE A 181 1.04 -3.82 10.81
C PHE A 181 0.66 -2.54 10.10
N SER A 182 -0.66 -2.38 9.87
CA SER A 182 -1.20 -1.27 9.07
C SER A 182 -0.90 0.10 9.65
N PHE A 183 -0.89 0.26 10.98
CA PHE A 183 -0.69 1.58 11.57
C PHE A 183 0.69 2.17 11.21
N VAL A 184 1.75 1.37 11.29
CA VAL A 184 3.11 1.79 10.89
C VAL A 184 3.15 2.10 9.40
N LEU A 185 2.52 1.27 8.57
CA LEU A 185 2.41 1.54 7.14
C LEU A 185 1.73 2.88 6.84
N LEU A 186 0.57 3.16 7.45
CA LEU A 186 -0.17 4.43 7.28
C LEU A 186 0.61 5.61 7.87
N LEU A 187 1.48 5.35 8.85
CA LEU A 187 2.34 6.37 9.41
C LEU A 187 3.43 6.78 8.43
N SER A 188 3.99 5.87 7.61
CA SER A 188 5.24 6.17 6.92
C SER A 188 5.33 5.83 5.42
N LEU A 189 4.63 4.83 4.88
CA LEU A 189 4.99 4.23 3.58
C LEU A 189 3.86 4.27 2.52
N PRO A 190 3.83 5.29 1.64
CA PRO A 190 2.78 5.47 0.64
C PRO A 190 2.70 4.31 -0.37
N HIS A 191 3.86 3.81 -0.81
CA HIS A 191 3.93 2.75 -1.81
C HIS A 191 3.38 1.41 -1.28
N LEU A 192 3.61 1.06 -0.01
CA LEU A 192 3.01 -0.12 0.58
C LEU A 192 1.48 0.03 0.71
N ALA A 193 0.98 1.24 1.03
CA ALA A 193 -0.45 1.51 1.04
C ALA A 193 -1.09 1.30 -0.34
N LEU A 194 -0.46 1.84 -1.39
CA LEU A 194 -0.89 1.65 -2.77
C LEU A 194 -0.87 0.17 -3.17
N ALA A 195 0.22 -0.55 -2.89
CA ALA A 195 0.35 -1.96 -3.23
C ALA A 195 -0.69 -2.82 -2.49
N ARG A 196 -0.92 -2.58 -1.20
CA ARG A 196 -1.93 -3.31 -0.43
C ARG A 196 -3.35 -3.00 -0.93
N ALA A 197 -3.64 -1.74 -1.27
CA ALA A 197 -4.92 -1.36 -1.86
C ALA A 197 -5.13 -2.05 -3.23
N ALA A 198 -4.10 -2.07 -4.08
CA ALA A 198 -4.16 -2.73 -5.37
C ALA A 198 -4.31 -4.26 -5.23
N LEU A 199 -3.59 -4.89 -4.30
CA LEU A 199 -3.72 -6.32 -4.02
C LEU A 199 -5.15 -6.71 -3.65
N LEU A 200 -5.74 -6.01 -2.67
CA LEU A 200 -7.11 -6.24 -2.21
C LEU A 200 -8.15 -5.87 -3.28
N GLY A 201 -7.92 -4.78 -4.02
CA GLY A 201 -8.74 -4.38 -5.15
C GLY A 201 -8.78 -5.44 -6.25
N GLY A 202 -7.64 -6.03 -6.58
CA GLY A 202 -7.56 -7.13 -7.54
C GLY A 202 -8.27 -8.39 -7.06
N LEU A 203 -8.19 -8.72 -5.76
CA LEU A 203 -8.97 -9.82 -5.18
C LEU A 203 -10.48 -9.56 -5.25
N LEU A 204 -10.94 -8.34 -4.95
CA LEU A 204 -12.34 -7.95 -5.08
C LEU A 204 -12.86 -8.09 -6.51
N LEU A 205 -12.05 -7.68 -7.49
CA LEU A 205 -12.38 -7.83 -8.90
C LEU A 205 -12.38 -9.30 -9.31
N LEU A 206 -11.43 -10.10 -8.83
CA LEU A 206 -11.42 -11.54 -9.08
C LEU A 206 -12.67 -12.22 -8.50
N PHE A 207 -13.11 -11.84 -7.29
CA PHE A 207 -14.34 -12.38 -6.69
C PHE A 207 -15.54 -12.22 -7.64
N ARG A 208 -15.69 -11.02 -8.24
CA ARG A 208 -16.71 -10.77 -9.26
C ARG A 208 -16.45 -11.55 -10.54
N ALA A 209 -15.21 -11.64 -10.98
CA ALA A 209 -14.85 -12.36 -12.19
C ALA A 209 -15.22 -13.85 -12.09
N VAL A 210 -15.07 -14.49 -10.92
CA VAL A 210 -15.33 -15.94 -10.76
C VAL A 210 -16.78 -16.28 -10.43
N GLU A 211 -17.66 -15.29 -10.29
CA GLU A 211 -19.10 -15.53 -10.09
C GLU A 211 -19.71 -16.32 -11.27
N PRO A 212 -20.56 -17.34 -11.00
CA PRO A 212 -21.30 -18.05 -12.03
C PRO A 212 -22.14 -17.08 -12.87
N ASN A 213 -22.18 -17.30 -14.18
CA ASN A 213 -22.96 -16.49 -15.14
C ASN A 213 -22.62 -14.99 -15.19
N GLN A 214 -21.45 -14.56 -14.68
CA GLN A 214 -21.05 -13.15 -14.77
C GLN A 214 -20.70 -12.76 -16.23
N PRO A 215 -21.49 -11.92 -16.91
CA PRO A 215 -21.27 -11.60 -18.33
C PRO A 215 -20.02 -10.72 -18.55
N ARG A 216 -19.62 -9.94 -17.55
CA ARG A 216 -18.46 -9.04 -17.58
C ARG A 216 -17.21 -9.62 -16.93
N TRP A 217 -17.09 -10.94 -16.87
CA TRP A 217 -15.98 -11.59 -16.16
C TRP A 217 -14.61 -11.20 -16.73
N ILE A 218 -14.49 -11.00 -18.04
CA ILE A 218 -13.25 -10.57 -18.71
C ILE A 218 -12.83 -9.20 -18.20
N THR A 219 -13.75 -8.23 -18.16
CA THR A 219 -13.48 -6.88 -17.66
C THR A 219 -12.98 -6.91 -16.22
N TYR A 220 -13.59 -7.73 -15.36
CA TYR A 220 -13.15 -7.87 -13.98
C TYR A 220 -11.80 -8.58 -13.86
N ALA A 221 -11.55 -9.61 -14.66
CA ALA A 221 -10.26 -10.31 -14.68
C ALA A 221 -9.13 -9.39 -15.17
N LEU A 222 -9.36 -8.60 -16.23
CA LEU A 222 -8.40 -7.60 -16.71
C LEU A 222 -8.17 -6.48 -15.69
N GLY A 223 -9.23 -6.02 -15.01
CA GLY A 223 -9.10 -5.07 -13.92
C GLY A 223 -8.26 -5.62 -12.75
N ALA A 224 -8.49 -6.88 -12.37
CA ALA A 224 -7.66 -7.56 -11.37
C ALA A 224 -6.21 -7.66 -11.82
N SER A 225 -5.99 -7.97 -13.11
CA SER A 225 -4.66 -8.03 -13.71
C SER A 225 -3.93 -6.69 -13.67
N LEU A 226 -4.60 -5.59 -14.00
CA LEU A 226 -4.03 -4.26 -13.88
C LEU A 226 -3.66 -3.90 -12.43
N CYS A 227 -4.53 -4.25 -11.48
CA CYS A 227 -4.25 -4.06 -10.06
C CYS A 227 -3.01 -4.84 -9.61
N TRP A 228 -2.87 -6.11 -9.99
CA TRP A 228 -1.73 -6.91 -9.56
C TRP A 228 -0.46 -6.61 -10.36
N TRP A 229 -0.57 -6.14 -11.59
CA TRP A 229 0.57 -5.57 -12.32
C TRP A 229 1.14 -4.35 -11.59
N LEU A 230 0.26 -3.48 -11.08
CA LEU A 230 0.67 -2.37 -10.21
C LEU A 230 1.34 -2.89 -8.92
N VAL A 231 0.84 -3.97 -8.31
CA VAL A 231 1.54 -4.60 -7.17
C VAL A 231 2.95 -5.02 -7.56
N GLY A 232 3.14 -5.65 -8.72
CA GLY A 232 4.46 -6.05 -9.24
C GLY A 232 5.43 -4.87 -9.40
N LEU A 233 4.94 -3.72 -9.87
CA LEU A 233 5.76 -2.50 -10.03
C LEU A 233 6.14 -1.84 -8.70
N VAL A 234 5.33 -2.03 -7.66
CA VAL A 234 5.48 -1.30 -6.39
C VAL A 234 6.17 -2.18 -5.33
N VAL A 235 5.69 -3.42 -5.16
CA VAL A 235 6.16 -4.39 -4.16
C VAL A 235 6.15 -5.81 -4.79
N PRO A 236 7.16 -6.17 -5.59
CA PRO A 236 7.16 -7.41 -6.37
C PRO A 236 6.92 -8.67 -5.54
N PHE A 237 7.47 -8.74 -4.32
CA PHE A 237 7.36 -9.93 -3.48
C PHE A 237 5.94 -10.22 -2.98
N TYR A 238 5.02 -9.25 -3.04
CA TYR A 238 3.59 -9.51 -2.77
C TYR A 238 2.96 -10.44 -3.81
N LEU A 239 3.53 -10.56 -5.02
CA LEU A 239 3.04 -11.50 -6.04
C LEU A 239 3.22 -12.95 -5.59
N ALA A 240 4.31 -13.27 -4.89
CA ALA A 240 4.50 -14.62 -4.33
C ALA A 240 3.37 -14.97 -3.34
N VAL A 241 3.04 -14.03 -2.44
CA VAL A 241 1.93 -14.19 -1.49
C VAL A 241 0.60 -14.34 -2.22
N LEU A 242 0.35 -13.53 -3.24
CA LEU A 242 -0.83 -13.63 -4.08
C LEU A 242 -0.95 -15.01 -4.73
N TYR A 243 0.13 -15.54 -5.33
CA TYR A 243 0.12 -16.86 -5.95
C TYR A 243 -0.13 -17.98 -4.95
N CYS A 244 0.43 -17.89 -3.75
CA CYS A 244 0.10 -18.81 -2.65
C CYS A 244 -1.39 -18.75 -2.28
N ILE A 245 -1.98 -17.55 -2.18
CA ILE A 245 -3.41 -17.36 -1.90
C ILE A 245 -4.27 -17.98 -3.02
N LEU A 246 -3.96 -17.69 -4.28
CA LEU A 246 -4.72 -18.22 -5.42
C LEU A 246 -4.59 -19.75 -5.53
N GLY A 247 -3.40 -20.30 -5.29
CA GLY A 247 -3.15 -21.74 -5.27
C GLY A 247 -3.92 -22.42 -4.14
N ALA A 248 -3.85 -21.88 -2.92
CA ALA A 248 -4.61 -22.40 -1.77
C ALA A 248 -6.13 -22.33 -1.99
N TRP A 249 -6.62 -21.22 -2.58
CA TRP A 249 -8.03 -21.08 -2.91
C TRP A 249 -8.47 -22.08 -3.99
N GLY A 250 -7.69 -22.22 -5.06
CA GLY A 250 -7.94 -23.22 -6.11
C GLY A 250 -7.94 -24.65 -5.57
N LEU A 251 -6.99 -25.00 -4.72
CA LEU A 251 -6.92 -26.30 -4.06
C LEU A 251 -8.13 -26.55 -3.16
N ALA A 252 -8.52 -25.57 -2.35
CA ALA A 252 -9.72 -25.67 -1.51
C ALA A 252 -10.99 -25.87 -2.35
N LEU A 253 -11.12 -25.18 -3.49
CA LEU A 253 -12.23 -25.37 -4.43
C LEU A 253 -12.23 -26.77 -5.03
N TRP A 254 -11.06 -27.28 -5.43
CA TRP A 254 -10.93 -28.63 -5.98
C TRP A 254 -11.33 -29.69 -4.95
N LEU A 255 -10.77 -29.62 -3.74
CA LEU A 255 -11.08 -30.57 -2.66
C LEU A 255 -12.57 -30.56 -2.31
N ARG A 256 -13.17 -29.36 -2.21
CA ARG A 256 -14.59 -29.22 -1.87
C ARG A 256 -15.53 -29.72 -2.96
N ARG A 257 -15.20 -29.48 -4.23
CA ARG A 257 -16.05 -29.88 -5.38
C ARG A 257 -15.76 -31.29 -5.88
N ARG A 258 -14.65 -31.90 -5.44
CA ARG A 258 -14.10 -33.16 -5.97
C ARG A 258 -13.92 -33.18 -7.49
N ALA A 259 -13.79 -32.00 -8.08
CA ALA A 259 -13.62 -31.77 -9.51
C ALA A 259 -12.74 -30.54 -9.72
N PHE A 260 -11.92 -30.58 -10.78
CA PHE A 260 -11.00 -29.50 -11.07
C PHE A 260 -11.77 -28.18 -11.36
N PRO A 261 -11.44 -27.05 -10.70
CA PRO A 261 -12.20 -25.82 -10.80
C PRO A 261 -11.83 -25.01 -12.06
N TRP A 262 -12.19 -25.51 -13.25
CA TRP A 262 -11.85 -24.91 -14.54
C TRP A 262 -12.17 -23.42 -14.66
N THR A 263 -13.35 -23.00 -14.21
CA THR A 263 -13.73 -21.57 -14.25
C THR A 263 -12.79 -20.70 -13.42
N PHE A 264 -12.37 -21.18 -12.25
CA PHE A 264 -11.42 -20.46 -11.41
C PHE A 264 -10.03 -20.45 -12.06
N ALA A 265 -9.56 -21.58 -12.57
CA ALA A 265 -8.26 -21.69 -13.23
C ALA A 265 -8.15 -20.76 -14.44
N LEU A 266 -9.17 -20.73 -15.31
CA LEU A 266 -9.19 -19.87 -16.50
C LEU A 266 -9.27 -18.39 -16.15
N ARG A 267 -10.22 -18.00 -15.28
CA ARG A 267 -10.45 -16.59 -14.95
C ARG A 267 -9.39 -16.02 -14.02
N GLY A 268 -8.94 -16.81 -13.05
CA GLY A 268 -7.81 -16.49 -12.17
C GLY A 268 -6.49 -16.49 -12.91
N GLY A 269 -6.28 -17.42 -13.84
CA GLY A 269 -5.12 -17.45 -14.72
C GLY A 269 -5.04 -16.20 -15.61
N LEU A 270 -6.16 -15.77 -16.19
CA LEU A 270 -6.21 -14.50 -16.93
C LEU A 270 -5.88 -13.29 -16.04
N ALA A 271 -6.43 -13.26 -14.81
CA ALA A 271 -6.15 -12.17 -13.87
C ALA A 271 -4.66 -12.12 -13.46
N ALA A 272 -4.03 -13.27 -13.22
CA ALA A 272 -2.60 -13.33 -12.90
C ALA A 272 -1.68 -13.22 -14.14
N GLY A 273 -2.24 -13.25 -15.36
CA GLY A 273 -1.45 -13.38 -16.59
C GLY A 273 -0.41 -12.27 -16.80
N LEU A 274 -0.76 -11.01 -16.54
CA LEU A 274 0.16 -9.87 -16.69
C LEU A 274 1.24 -9.78 -15.60
N THR A 275 1.15 -10.60 -14.55
CA THR A 275 2.10 -10.58 -13.43
C THR A 275 3.07 -11.75 -13.45
N LEU A 276 2.89 -12.69 -14.38
CA LEU A 276 3.82 -13.79 -14.58
C LEU A 276 5.15 -13.24 -15.13
N PRO A 277 6.29 -13.78 -14.63
CA PRO A 277 7.62 -13.38 -15.09
C PRO A 277 7.88 -13.75 -16.55
#